data_AF-A0A4R4BPF6-F1
#
_entry.id   AF-A0A4R4BPF6-F1
#
_cell.length_a   1.000
_cell.length_b   1.000
_cell.length_c   1.000
_cell.angle_alpha   90.00
_cell.angle_beta   90.00
_cell.angle_gamma   90.00
#
_symmetry.space_group_name_H-M   'P 1'
#
loop_
_entity.id
_entity.type
_entity.pdbx_description
1 polymer ?
#
loop_
_entity_poly.entity_id
_entity_poly.type
_entity_poly.pdbx_seq_one_letter_code
_entity_poly.pdbx_strand_id
1 'polypeptide(L)'
;MNKTGSGSLSSIEKSLTLLEELSSLGIDYTRIKDLWSRINEELAEAKAASEDLAVLKSRIALMEGNHQEVPIQDQVDLAKAHQVLERELGDLLFAIIDVCRLLQVHPCTALEAANKRIERSLDYVRTYCSKEGLFPALLDPKTLEKLWQEGQRITYLKHKAPPSPEGEKVIPFSADIR
;
A
#
# COMPACT_ATOMS: atom_id res chain seq x y z
N MET A 1 32.51 -23.45 -3.08
CA MET A 1 31.85 -22.57 -4.08
C MET A 1 30.36 -22.89 -4.06
N ASN A 2 29.58 -22.13 -3.30
CA ASN A 2 28.13 -22.35 -3.20
C ASN A 2 27.44 -21.80 -4.45
N LYS A 3 26.67 -22.66 -5.09
CA LYS A 3 25.75 -22.33 -6.18
C LYS A 3 24.61 -21.49 -5.60
N THR A 4 24.54 -20.20 -5.93
CA THR A 4 23.30 -19.44 -5.80
C THR A 4 22.44 -19.77 -7.01
N GLY A 5 21.27 -20.37 -6.75
CA GLY A 5 20.29 -20.63 -7.78
C GLY A 5 19.86 -19.31 -8.43
N SER A 6 19.77 -19.33 -9.76
CA SER A 6 19.14 -18.29 -10.57
C SER A 6 17.66 -18.20 -10.23
N GLY A 7 17.32 -17.55 -9.11
CA GLY A 7 15.97 -17.11 -8.81
C GLY A 7 15.71 -15.81 -9.56
N SER A 8 14.61 -15.75 -10.33
CA SER A 8 14.12 -14.48 -10.87
C SER A 8 13.97 -13.48 -9.72
N LEU A 9 14.49 -12.26 -9.90
CA LEU A 9 14.31 -11.17 -8.93
C LEU A 9 12.80 -10.98 -8.68
N SER A 10 12.44 -10.71 -7.43
CA SER A 10 11.10 -10.23 -7.08
C SER A 10 10.85 -8.86 -7.71
N SER A 11 9.59 -8.46 -7.81
CA SER A 11 9.24 -7.14 -8.37
C SER A 11 9.88 -5.99 -7.59
N ILE A 12 9.98 -6.10 -6.25
CA ILE A 12 10.62 -5.07 -5.41
C ILE A 12 12.13 -5.00 -5.66
N GLU A 13 12.80 -6.15 -5.73
CA GLU A 13 14.24 -6.19 -6.03
C GLU A 13 14.53 -5.65 -7.44
N LYS A 14 13.69 -6.00 -8.41
CA LYS A 14 13.78 -5.44 -9.77
C LYS A 14 13.60 -3.91 -9.76
N SER A 15 12.65 -3.38 -8.99
CA SER A 15 12.47 -1.93 -8.84
C SER A 15 13.71 -1.25 -8.25
N LEU A 16 14.34 -1.84 -7.23
CA LEU A 16 15.58 -1.31 -6.67
C LEU A 16 16.72 -1.28 -7.69
N THR A 17 16.90 -2.35 -8.48
CA THR A 17 17.90 -2.37 -9.56
C THR A 17 17.65 -1.28 -10.61
N LEU A 18 16.39 -1.05 -10.99
CA LEU A 18 16.05 0.02 -11.94
C LEU A 18 16.34 1.42 -11.36
N LEU A 19 16.08 1.64 -10.07
CA LEU A 19 16.41 2.90 -9.42
C LEU A 19 17.92 3.14 -9.31
N GLU A 20 18.70 2.09 -9.07
CA GLU A 20 20.17 2.16 -9.11
C GLU A 20 20.67 2.52 -10.53
N GLU A 21 20.08 1.91 -11.56
CA GLU A 21 20.39 2.23 -12.96
C GLU A 21 20.05 3.70 -13.30
N LEU A 22 18.85 4.17 -12.93
CA LEU A 22 18.44 5.57 -13.11
C LEU A 22 19.39 6.54 -12.39
N SER A 23 19.77 6.24 -11.15
CA SER A 23 20.74 7.03 -10.38
C SER A 23 22.11 7.08 -11.05
N SER A 24 22.58 5.97 -11.61
CA SER A 24 23.85 5.91 -12.36
C SER A 24 23.85 6.78 -13.63
N LEU A 25 22.68 7.00 -14.22
CA LEU A 25 22.45 7.89 -15.36
C LEU A 25 22.26 9.36 -14.94
N GLY A 26 22.25 9.65 -13.64
CA GLY A 26 21.97 10.99 -13.09
C GLY A 26 20.49 11.36 -13.08
N ILE A 27 19.58 10.41 -13.32
CA ILE A 27 18.14 10.58 -13.24
C ILE A 27 17.71 10.16 -11.83
N ASP A 28 17.87 11.07 -10.86
CA ASP A 28 17.66 10.76 -9.45
C ASP A 28 16.99 11.92 -8.69
N TYR A 29 16.07 11.58 -7.79
CA TYR A 29 15.54 12.52 -6.81
C TYR A 29 16.54 12.69 -5.66
N THR A 30 17.18 13.85 -5.62
CA THR A 30 18.11 14.20 -4.53
C THR A 30 17.42 14.83 -3.32
N ARG A 31 16.18 15.33 -3.49
CA ARG A 31 15.39 15.96 -2.43
C ARG A 31 14.09 15.19 -2.22
N ILE A 32 13.87 14.74 -1.00
CA ILE A 32 12.67 14.00 -0.60
C ILE A 32 11.37 14.78 -0.89
N LYS A 33 11.41 16.12 -0.85
CA LYS A 33 10.25 16.96 -1.17
C LYS A 33 9.78 16.81 -2.62
N ASP A 34 10.71 16.68 -3.56
CA ASP A 34 10.38 16.55 -4.98
C ASP A 34 9.77 15.17 -5.24
N LEU A 35 10.31 14.13 -4.59
CA LEU A 35 9.76 12.78 -4.64
C LEU A 35 8.35 12.68 -4.02
N TRP A 36 8.09 13.38 -2.91
CA TRP A 36 6.73 13.50 -2.37
C TRP A 36 5.76 14.21 -3.33
N SER A 37 6.23 15.19 -4.09
CA SER A 37 5.43 15.82 -5.14
C SER A 37 5.03 14.79 -6.20
N ARG A 38 6.00 13.99 -6.68
CA ARG A 38 5.72 12.92 -7.64
C ARG A 38 4.72 11.91 -7.09
N ILE A 39 4.88 11.45 -5.84
CA ILE A 39 3.93 10.53 -5.21
C ILE A 39 2.51 11.09 -5.17
N ASN A 40 2.35 12.39 -4.93
CA ASN A 40 1.03 13.01 -4.92
C ASN A 40 0.41 13.05 -6.33
N GLU A 41 1.22 13.20 -7.38
CA GLU A 41 0.78 13.07 -8.78
C GLU A 41 0.32 11.63 -9.07
N GLU A 42 1.15 10.62 -8.80
CA GLU A 42 0.78 9.21 -9.04
C GLU A 42 -0.46 8.80 -8.23
N LEU A 43 -0.59 9.31 -7.00
CA LEU A 43 -1.77 9.08 -6.17
C LEU A 43 -3.02 9.72 -6.77
N ALA A 44 -2.90 10.89 -7.38
CA ALA A 44 -4.01 11.55 -8.05
C ALA A 44 -4.41 10.79 -9.33
N GLU A 45 -3.43 10.33 -10.11
CA GLU A 45 -3.64 9.53 -11.33
C GLU A 45 -4.31 8.18 -11.00
N ALA A 46 -3.82 7.47 -9.98
CA ALA A 46 -4.42 6.23 -9.50
C ALA A 46 -5.86 6.42 -9.00
N LYS A 47 -6.15 7.54 -8.32
CA LYS A 47 -7.52 7.88 -7.89
C LYS A 47 -8.43 8.10 -9.09
N ALA A 48 -8.03 8.92 -10.05
CA ALA A 48 -8.81 9.19 -11.26
C ALA A 48 -9.10 7.89 -12.04
N ALA A 49 -8.08 7.05 -12.25
CA ALA A 49 -8.24 5.75 -12.91
C ALA A 49 -9.20 4.81 -12.15
N SER A 50 -9.19 4.86 -10.81
CA SER A 50 -10.10 4.05 -9.99
C SER A 50 -11.55 4.51 -10.09
N GLU A 51 -11.78 5.82 -10.21
CA GLU A 51 -13.11 6.41 -10.40
C GLU A 51 -13.67 6.04 -11.78
N ASP A 52 -12.86 6.15 -12.84
CA ASP A 52 -13.25 5.74 -14.19
C ASP A 52 -13.64 4.25 -14.24
N LEU A 53 -12.83 3.38 -13.63
CA LEU A 53 -13.13 1.96 -13.53
C LEU A 53 -14.43 1.70 -12.75
N ALA A 54 -14.67 2.43 -11.66
CA ALA A 54 -15.88 2.30 -10.85
C ALA A 54 -17.13 2.70 -11.64
N VAL A 55 -17.09 3.80 -12.39
CA VAL A 55 -18.19 4.25 -13.25
C VAL A 55 -18.56 3.19 -14.28
N LEU A 56 -17.56 2.60 -14.95
CA LEU A 56 -17.78 1.53 -15.93
C LEU A 56 -18.39 0.28 -15.28
N LYS A 57 -17.87 -0.15 -14.13
CA LYS A 57 -18.43 -1.29 -13.37
C LYS A 57 -19.89 -1.05 -12.97
N SER A 58 -20.21 0.15 -12.46
CA SER A 58 -21.58 0.50 -12.10
C SER A 58 -22.52 0.52 -13.31
N ARG A 59 -22.07 1.07 -14.45
CA ARG A 59 -22.85 1.06 -15.70
C ARG A 59 -23.18 -0.36 -16.15
N ILE A 60 -22.17 -1.23 -16.18
CA ILE A 60 -22.32 -2.63 -16.59
C ILE A 60 -23.25 -3.38 -15.62
N ALA A 61 -23.04 -3.24 -14.31
CA ALA A 61 -23.88 -3.88 -13.31
C ALA A 61 -25.36 -3.44 -13.39
N LEU A 62 -25.64 -2.18 -13.74
CA LEU A 62 -27.00 -1.69 -13.97
C LEU A 62 -27.63 -2.34 -15.22
N MET A 63 -26.89 -2.50 -16.30
CA MET A 63 -27.37 -3.18 -17.51
C MET A 63 -27.70 -4.65 -17.21
N GLU A 64 -26.79 -5.36 -16.53
CA GLU A 64 -26.97 -6.75 -16.12
C GLU A 64 -28.18 -6.92 -15.19
N GLY A 65 -28.34 -6.04 -14.20
CA GLY A 65 -29.49 -6.03 -13.29
C GLY A 65 -30.82 -5.76 -14.01
N ASN A 66 -30.78 -5.03 -15.12
CA ASN A 66 -31.93 -4.79 -16.00
C ASN A 66 -32.10 -5.86 -17.09
N HIS A 67 -31.32 -6.94 -17.05
CA HIS A 67 -31.29 -8.01 -18.06
C HIS A 67 -31.02 -7.48 -19.49
N GLN A 68 -30.26 -6.40 -19.62
CA GLN A 68 -29.82 -5.84 -20.89
C GLN A 68 -28.50 -6.47 -21.33
N GLU A 69 -28.32 -6.62 -22.64
CA GLU A 69 -27.05 -7.05 -23.21
C GLU A 69 -26.01 -5.95 -23.01
N VAL A 70 -24.85 -6.31 -22.44
CA VAL A 70 -23.74 -5.39 -22.25
C VAL A 70 -23.00 -5.22 -23.57
N PRO A 71 -22.90 -4.00 -24.14
CA PRO A 71 -22.20 -3.78 -25.40
C PRO A 71 -20.76 -4.29 -25.34
N ILE A 72 -20.26 -4.88 -26.42
CA ILE A 72 -18.86 -5.33 -26.52
C ILE A 72 -17.90 -4.17 -26.22
N GLN A 73 -18.24 -2.96 -26.66
CA GLN A 73 -17.44 -1.76 -26.39
C GLN A 73 -17.30 -1.48 -24.88
N ASP A 74 -18.35 -1.67 -24.10
CA ASP A 74 -18.31 -1.46 -22.64
C ASP A 74 -17.40 -2.49 -21.96
N GLN A 75 -17.39 -3.74 -22.44
CA GLN A 75 -16.47 -4.77 -21.94
C GLN A 75 -15.01 -4.45 -22.28
N VAL A 76 -14.76 -3.95 -23.50
CA VAL A 76 -13.43 -3.50 -23.95
C VAL A 76 -12.96 -2.31 -23.13
N ASP A 77 -13.83 -1.32 -22.90
CA ASP A 77 -13.50 -0.13 -22.13
C ASP A 77 -13.25 -0.46 -20.66
N LEU A 78 -14.00 -1.40 -20.09
CA LEU A 78 -13.74 -1.91 -18.73
C LEU A 78 -12.35 -2.54 -18.62
N ALA A 79 -11.95 -3.38 -19.58
CA ALA A 79 -10.64 -4.00 -19.60
C ALA A 79 -9.51 -2.97 -19.72
N LYS A 80 -9.69 -1.96 -20.58
CA LYS A 80 -8.73 -0.84 -20.72
C LYS A 80 -8.62 -0.02 -19.44
N ALA A 81 -9.75 0.32 -18.81
CA ALA A 81 -9.74 1.07 -17.55
C ALA A 81 -9.04 0.28 -16.43
N HIS A 82 -9.20 -1.04 -16.39
CA HIS A 82 -8.46 -1.89 -15.46
C HIS A 82 -6.95 -1.83 -15.72
N GLN A 83 -6.51 -1.91 -16.98
CA GLN A 83 -5.09 -1.79 -17.35
C GLN A 83 -4.50 -0.43 -16.98
N VAL A 84 -5.27 0.65 -17.17
CA VAL A 84 -4.86 2.00 -16.75
C VAL A 84 -4.67 2.03 -15.23
N LEU A 85 -5.64 1.56 -14.45
CA LEU A 85 -5.53 1.51 -12.99
C LEU A 85 -4.32 0.67 -12.52
N GLU A 86 -4.08 -0.47 -13.17
CA GLU A 86 -2.92 -1.32 -12.87
C GLU A 86 -1.59 -0.59 -13.10
N ARG A 87 -1.48 0.18 -14.20
CA ARG A 87 -0.33 1.04 -14.47
C ARG A 87 -0.14 2.09 -13.38
N GLU A 88 -1.17 2.88 -13.08
CA GLU A 88 -1.06 3.98 -12.11
C GLU A 88 -0.72 3.49 -10.70
N LEU A 89 -1.29 2.36 -10.28
CA LEU A 89 -0.93 1.74 -9.00
C LEU A 89 0.51 1.21 -9.02
N GLY A 90 0.99 0.70 -10.15
CA GLY A 90 2.37 0.30 -10.35
C GLY A 90 3.35 1.47 -10.19
N ASP A 91 3.06 2.60 -10.83
CA ASP A 91 3.88 3.82 -10.77
C ASP A 91 3.89 4.41 -9.35
N LEU A 92 2.75 4.42 -8.66
CA LEU A 92 2.66 4.80 -7.25
C LEU A 92 3.51 3.87 -6.35
N LEU A 93 3.42 2.55 -6.53
CA LEU A 93 4.23 1.58 -5.77
C LEU A 93 5.73 1.78 -6.03
N PHE A 94 6.12 2.02 -7.29
CA PHE A 94 7.50 2.30 -7.66
C PHE A 94 8.03 3.56 -6.97
N ALA A 95 7.25 4.64 -6.95
CA ALA A 95 7.60 5.87 -6.24
C ALA A 95 7.76 5.68 -4.73
N ILE A 96 6.93 4.82 -4.10
CA ILE A 96 7.08 4.45 -2.68
C ILE A 96 8.38 3.67 -2.43
N ILE A 97 8.76 2.76 -3.35
CA ILE A 97 10.05 2.06 -3.27
C ILE A 97 11.22 3.05 -3.39
N ASP A 98 11.10 4.08 -4.23
CA ASP A 98 12.11 5.13 -4.34
C ASP A 98 12.25 5.96 -3.05
N VAL A 99 11.14 6.21 -2.34
CA VAL A 99 11.21 6.81 -0.99
C VAL A 99 11.99 5.93 -0.03
N CYS A 100 11.75 4.61 -0.07
CA CYS A 100 12.53 3.66 0.72
C CYS A 100 14.03 3.76 0.40
N ARG A 101 14.40 3.78 -0.89
CA ARG A 101 15.81 3.94 -1.32
C ARG A 101 16.41 5.25 -0.80
N LEU A 102 15.75 6.38 -1.02
CA LEU A 102 16.26 7.71 -0.63
C LEU A 102 16.40 7.85 0.89
N LEU A 103 15.50 7.24 1.67
CA LEU A 103 15.55 7.22 3.14
C LEU A 103 16.39 6.06 3.71
N GLN A 104 17.07 5.29 2.86
CA GLN A 104 17.91 4.14 3.25
C GLN A 104 17.14 3.07 4.06
N VAL A 105 15.87 2.88 3.72
CA VAL A 105 15.00 1.84 4.28
C VAL A 105 14.90 0.71 3.25
N HIS A 106 15.16 -0.54 3.66
CA HIS A 106 14.95 -1.67 2.75
C HIS A 106 13.45 -1.99 2.61
N PRO A 107 12.85 -1.87 1.41
CA PRO A 107 11.39 -2.00 1.22
C PRO A 107 10.85 -3.37 1.64
N CYS A 108 11.52 -4.47 1.30
CA CYS A 108 11.07 -5.82 1.71
C CYS A 108 11.03 -5.97 3.25
N THR A 109 12.03 -5.44 3.96
CA THR A 109 12.09 -5.50 5.42
C THR A 109 11.01 -4.65 6.06
N ALA A 110 10.75 -3.45 5.52
CA ALA A 110 9.69 -2.56 5.98
C ALA A 110 8.30 -3.19 5.79
N LEU A 111 8.05 -3.78 4.62
CA LEU A 111 6.79 -4.47 4.31
C LEU A 111 6.60 -5.71 5.20
N GLU A 112 7.64 -6.52 5.37
CA GLU A 112 7.62 -7.69 6.25
C GLU A 112 7.31 -7.31 7.71
N ALA A 113 7.87 -6.20 8.20
CA ALA A 113 7.56 -5.68 9.52
C ALA A 113 6.09 -5.21 9.64
N ALA A 114 5.53 -4.62 8.57
CA ALA A 114 4.12 -4.25 8.51
C ALA A 114 3.21 -5.49 8.51
N ASN A 115 3.53 -6.50 7.70
CA ASN A 115 2.79 -7.77 7.62
C ASN A 115 2.72 -8.45 8.98
N LYS A 116 3.87 -8.64 9.65
CA LYS A 116 3.94 -9.21 11.01
C LYS A 116 3.08 -8.46 12.03
N ARG A 117 2.96 -7.14 11.91
CA ARG A 117 2.10 -6.33 12.79
C ARG A 117 0.62 -6.58 12.52
N ILE A 118 0.23 -6.67 11.26
CA ILE A 118 -1.14 -6.97 10.83
C ILE A 118 -1.52 -8.40 11.27
N GLU A 119 -0.64 -9.38 11.03
CA GLU A 119 -0.82 -10.77 11.45
C GLU A 119 -1.07 -10.88 12.95
N ARG A 120 -0.23 -10.25 13.78
CA ARG A 120 -0.42 -10.24 15.25
C ARG A 120 -1.76 -9.63 15.66
N SER A 121 -2.20 -8.58 14.97
CA SER A 121 -3.48 -7.93 15.24
C SER A 121 -4.64 -8.85 14.85
N LEU A 122 -4.53 -9.58 13.74
CA LEU A 122 -5.50 -10.59 13.33
C LEU A 122 -5.53 -11.78 14.28
N ASP A 123 -4.38 -12.25 14.75
CA ASP A 123 -4.28 -13.36 15.68
C ASP A 123 -4.89 -13.01 17.04
N TYR A 124 -4.82 -11.75 17.46
CA TYR A 124 -5.55 -11.27 18.62
C TYR A 124 -7.07 -11.44 18.43
N VAL A 125 -7.62 -10.95 17.32
CA VAL A 125 -9.05 -11.08 17.00
C VAL A 125 -9.47 -12.54 16.98
N ARG A 126 -8.70 -13.40 16.30
CA ARG A 126 -8.97 -14.85 16.20
C ARG A 126 -8.92 -15.53 17.57
N THR A 127 -7.91 -15.24 18.37
CA THR A 127 -7.73 -15.82 19.70
C THR A 127 -8.85 -15.39 20.64
N TYR A 128 -9.25 -14.11 20.61
CA TYR A 128 -10.38 -13.61 21.39
C TYR A 128 -11.66 -14.36 21.02
N CYS A 129 -11.99 -14.40 19.73
CA CYS A 129 -13.20 -15.07 19.26
C CYS A 129 -13.21 -16.56 19.64
N SER A 130 -12.07 -17.25 19.46
CA SER A 130 -11.96 -18.65 19.82
C SER A 130 -12.16 -18.92 21.32
N LYS A 131 -11.70 -18.02 22.21
CA LYS A 131 -11.88 -18.16 23.66
C LYS A 131 -13.32 -17.94 24.09
N GLU A 132 -14.01 -16.99 23.44
CA GLU A 132 -15.40 -16.67 23.73
C GLU A 132 -16.40 -17.57 22.99
N GLY A 133 -15.91 -18.55 22.21
CA GLY A 133 -16.77 -19.41 21.38
C GLY A 133 -17.48 -18.68 20.24
N LEU A 134 -16.93 -17.55 19.80
CA LEU A 134 -17.46 -16.70 18.75
C LEU A 134 -16.84 -17.02 17.38
N PHE A 135 -17.60 -16.78 16.31
CA PHE A 135 -17.11 -16.86 14.94
C PHE A 135 -16.99 -15.45 14.36
N PRO A 136 -15.79 -14.99 13.94
CA PRO A 136 -15.60 -13.63 13.43
C PRO A 136 -16.55 -13.25 12.30
N ALA A 137 -16.88 -14.19 11.42
CA ALA A 137 -17.79 -13.99 10.29
C ALA A 137 -19.26 -13.72 10.70
N LEU A 138 -19.63 -14.06 11.95
CA LEU A 138 -20.97 -13.84 12.50
C LEU A 138 -21.04 -12.63 13.44
N LEU A 139 -19.90 -11.95 13.68
CA LEU A 139 -19.88 -10.75 14.51
C LEU A 139 -20.40 -9.55 13.74
N ASP A 140 -21.05 -8.63 14.45
CA ASP A 140 -21.38 -7.34 13.86
C ASP A 140 -20.08 -6.57 13.53
N PRO A 141 -20.06 -5.81 12.41
CA PRO A 141 -18.86 -5.11 11.97
C PRO A 141 -18.27 -4.14 13.02
N LYS A 142 -19.10 -3.55 13.89
CA LYS A 142 -18.62 -2.61 14.92
C LYS A 142 -17.86 -3.35 16.02
N THR A 143 -18.31 -4.54 16.40
CA THR A 143 -17.60 -5.39 17.36
C THR A 143 -16.29 -5.90 16.76
N LEU A 144 -16.30 -6.33 15.51
CA LEU A 144 -15.06 -6.76 14.84
C LEU A 144 -14.04 -5.61 14.74
N GLU A 145 -14.50 -4.40 14.42
CA GLU A 145 -13.66 -3.20 14.40
C GLU A 145 -13.08 -2.87 15.79
N LYS A 146 -13.88 -2.99 16.86
CA LYS A 146 -13.38 -2.79 18.23
C LYS A 146 -12.28 -3.80 18.59
N LEU A 147 -12.48 -5.08 18.27
CA LEU A 147 -11.49 -6.13 18.52
C LEU A 147 -10.22 -5.90 17.69
N TRP A 148 -10.39 -5.46 16.44
CA TRP A 148 -9.29 -5.10 15.56
C TRP A 148 -8.46 -3.94 16.14
N GLN A 149 -9.11 -2.85 16.56
CA GLN A 149 -8.45 -1.70 17.18
C GLN A 149 -7.71 -2.08 18.46
N GLU A 150 -8.28 -2.96 19.28
CA GLU A 150 -7.61 -3.45 20.50
C GLU A 150 -6.39 -4.31 20.17
N GLY A 151 -6.50 -5.22 19.19
CA GLY A 151 -5.38 -6.02 18.69
C GLY A 151 -4.25 -5.17 18.12
N GLN A 152 -4.62 -4.13 17.36
CA GLN A 152 -3.67 -3.11 16.91
C GLN A 152 -3.00 -2.43 18.10
N ARG A 153 -3.76 -1.86 19.05
CA ARG A 153 -3.23 -1.15 20.23
C ARG A 153 -2.19 -1.98 20.99
N ILE A 154 -2.50 -3.25 21.26
CA ILE A 154 -1.59 -4.18 21.96
C ILE A 154 -0.31 -4.41 21.14
N THR A 155 -0.44 -4.54 19.83
CA THR A 155 0.71 -4.78 18.93
C THR A 155 1.58 -3.52 18.75
N TYR A 156 0.97 -2.33 18.75
CA TYR A 156 1.66 -1.04 18.66
C TYR A 156 2.36 -0.66 19.98
N LEU A 157 1.79 -0.96 21.15
CA LEU A 157 2.36 -0.61 22.46
C LEU A 157 3.61 -1.42 22.83
N LYS A 158 3.83 -2.59 22.23
CA LYS A 158 5.05 -3.38 22.46
C LYS A 158 6.30 -2.84 21.75
N HIS A 159 6.15 -1.90 20.81
CA HIS A 159 7.26 -1.40 19.95
C HIS A 159 7.33 0.13 19.82
N LYS A 160 6.58 0.89 20.63
CA LYS A 160 6.71 2.35 20.75
C LYS A 160 7.01 2.71 22.20
N ALA A 161 8.06 3.50 22.44
CA ALA A 161 8.10 4.35 23.63
C ALA A 161 6.79 5.16 23.69
N PRO A 162 6.21 5.37 24.88
CA PRO A 162 4.89 5.98 25.00
C PRO A 162 4.85 7.34 24.29
N PRO A 163 3.73 7.68 23.60
CA PRO A 163 3.59 9.02 23.06
C PRO A 163 3.64 10.02 24.21
N SER A 164 4.55 11.00 24.13
CA SER A 164 4.60 12.10 25.10
C SER A 164 3.22 12.75 25.18
N PRO A 165 2.64 12.91 26.37
CA PRO A 165 1.39 13.60 26.53
C PRO A 165 1.69 15.10 26.45
N GLU A 166 1.45 15.71 25.28
CA GLU A 166 1.03 17.11 25.06
C GLU A 166 1.46 17.62 23.68
N GLY A 167 0.47 18.08 22.91
CA GLY A 167 0.53 19.24 22.00
C GLY A 167 1.55 19.24 20.86
N GLU A 168 1.03 19.28 19.63
CA GLU A 168 1.70 19.80 18.43
C GLU A 168 2.83 20.81 18.72
N LYS A 169 4.07 20.39 18.47
CA LYS A 169 5.12 21.29 18.01
C LYS A 169 5.90 20.62 16.89
N VAL A 170 5.74 21.19 15.71
CA VAL A 170 6.58 21.01 14.52
C VAL A 170 8.05 21.06 14.95
N ILE A 171 8.79 19.98 14.72
CA ILE A 171 10.25 19.98 14.83
C ILE A 171 10.81 20.70 13.59
N PRO A 172 11.56 21.80 13.74
CA PRO A 172 12.22 22.42 12.60
C PRO A 172 13.35 21.52 12.13
N PHE A 173 13.32 21.14 10.85
CA PHE A 173 14.43 20.46 10.20
C PHE A 173 15.51 21.50 9.91
N SER A 174 16.46 21.67 10.83
CA SER A 174 17.70 22.38 10.57
C SER A 174 18.85 21.67 11.28
N ALA A 175 19.69 20.99 10.52
CA ALA A 175 21.11 20.85 10.80
C ALA A 175 21.83 20.55 9.48
N ASP A 176 22.41 21.61 8.94
CA ASP A 176 23.61 21.69 8.10
C ASP A 176 24.23 20.36 7.63
N ILE A 177 24.23 20.15 6.33
CA ILE A 177 25.28 19.37 5.65
C ILE A 177 25.98 20.35 4.72
N ARG A 178 27.25 20.64 5.05
CA ARG A 178 28.19 21.36 4.20
C ARG A 178 28.58 20.52 2.99
#